data_AF-A0A1W6MML2-F1
#
_entry.id   AF-A0A1W6MML2-F1
#
_cell.length_a   1.000
_cell.length_b   1.000
_cell.length_c   1.000
_cell.angle_alpha   90.00
_cell.angle_beta   90.00
_cell.angle_gamma   90.00
#
_symmetry.space_group_name_H-M   'P 1'
#
loop_
_entity.id
_entity.type
_entity.pdbx_description
1 polymer ?
#
loop_
_entity_poly.entity_id
_entity_poly.type
_entity_poly.pdbx_seq_one_letter_code
_entity_poly.pdbx_strand_id
1 'polypeptide(L)'
;MIRSIIIFLVTGFFLPASSQDFSLINEQLSLSDSLEYREHIRIYKSYGITNYTSVFEMYSKDGSWTATFYEYFTGDNPQSFQTVLKSKNDPDYVFQNFLRSYAMDLPSMEAIRWKMNNRQPIRVVKDTFRGIPQTKYWSESKTLQFVDGDYFVIEVRYGNVINRTEFSNPVNYLKAYPNIDELTYFCEIIDIAKNEFGIWIDE
;
A
#
# COMPACT_ATOMS: atom_id res chain seq x y z
N MET A 1 -44.29 -25.01 -22.79
CA MET A 1 -44.12 -24.02 -21.71
C MET A 1 -42.66 -24.07 -21.29
N ILE A 2 -41.83 -23.22 -21.91
CA ILE A 2 -40.36 -23.26 -21.77
C ILE A 2 -40.00 -22.48 -20.49
N ARG A 3 -39.39 -23.16 -19.52
CA ARG A 3 -38.85 -22.55 -18.31
C ARG A 3 -37.48 -21.96 -18.63
N SER A 4 -37.40 -20.63 -18.77
CA SER A 4 -36.13 -19.91 -18.88
C SER A 4 -35.43 -19.91 -17.51
N ILE A 5 -34.28 -20.57 -17.43
CA ILE A 5 -33.36 -20.46 -16.30
C ILE A 5 -32.44 -19.26 -16.60
N ILE A 6 -32.59 -18.19 -15.84
CA ILE A 6 -31.68 -17.05 -15.88
C ILE A 6 -30.51 -17.38 -14.95
N ILE A 7 -29.35 -17.67 -15.51
CA ILE A 7 -28.10 -17.80 -14.77
C ILE A 7 -27.56 -16.40 -14.54
N PHE A 8 -27.65 -15.91 -13.30
CA PHE A 8 -27.03 -14.65 -12.88
C PHE A 8 -25.52 -14.90 -12.72
N LEU A 9 -24.76 -14.66 -13.79
CA LEU A 9 -23.31 -14.76 -13.78
C LEU A 9 -22.75 -13.45 -13.20
N VAL A 10 -22.66 -13.38 -11.87
CA VAL A 10 -21.99 -12.29 -11.17
C VAL A 10 -20.48 -12.52 -11.27
N THR A 11 -19.88 -12.15 -12.40
CA THR A 11 -18.44 -11.91 -12.44
C THR A 11 -18.18 -10.62 -11.70
N GLY A 12 -17.86 -10.72 -10.40
CA GLY A 12 -17.31 -9.63 -9.63
C GLY A 12 -15.93 -9.25 -10.18
N PHE A 13 -15.92 -8.39 -11.18
CA PHE A 13 -14.74 -7.60 -11.52
C PHE A 13 -14.53 -6.63 -10.36
N PHE A 14 -13.76 -7.05 -9.35
CA PHE A 14 -13.15 -6.12 -8.40
C PHE A 14 -12.07 -5.37 -9.17
N LEU A 15 -12.43 -4.25 -9.79
CA LEU A 15 -11.43 -3.25 -10.18
C LEU A 15 -10.99 -2.55 -8.88
N PRO A 16 -9.72 -2.66 -8.44
CA PRO A 16 -9.25 -1.83 -7.34
C PRO A 16 -9.31 -0.37 -7.80
N ALA A 17 -10.16 0.41 -7.13
CA ALA A 17 -10.28 1.85 -7.33
C ALA A 17 -9.09 2.57 -6.67
N SER A 18 -7.93 2.58 -7.34
CA SER A 18 -6.85 3.57 -7.13
C SER A 18 -5.92 3.60 -8.34
N SER A 19 -6.44 4.11 -9.48
CA SER A 19 -5.70 4.27 -10.75
C SER A 19 -5.21 5.71 -11.01
N GLN A 20 -5.44 6.66 -10.10
CA GLN A 20 -4.95 8.02 -10.32
C GLN A 20 -3.44 8.11 -10.02
N ASP A 21 -2.70 8.40 -11.10
CA ASP A 21 -1.27 8.68 -11.32
C ASP A 21 -0.22 7.55 -11.46
N PHE A 22 -0.45 6.30 -11.03
CA PHE A 22 0.59 5.27 -11.24
C PHE A 22 0.77 4.83 -12.68
N SER A 23 -0.30 4.74 -13.48
CA SER A 23 -0.17 4.43 -14.91
C SER A 23 0.60 5.52 -15.66
N LEU A 24 0.43 6.79 -15.27
CA LEU A 24 1.19 7.88 -15.84
C LEU A 24 2.66 7.77 -15.44
N ILE A 25 2.95 7.54 -14.15
CA ILE A 25 4.32 7.31 -13.66
C ILE A 25 4.97 6.14 -14.42
N ASN A 26 4.25 5.03 -14.58
CA ASN A 26 4.73 3.86 -15.31
C ASN A 26 5.04 4.20 -16.76
N GLU A 27 4.13 4.89 -17.46
CA GLU A 27 4.37 5.35 -18.84
C GLU A 27 5.65 6.20 -18.94
N GLN A 28 5.81 7.18 -18.05
CA GLN A 28 6.99 8.06 -18.02
C GLN A 28 8.28 7.31 -17.69
N LEU A 29 8.20 6.22 -16.92
CA LEU A 29 9.32 5.36 -16.56
C LEU A 29 9.50 4.16 -17.52
N SER A 30 8.67 4.07 -18.59
CA SER A 30 8.64 2.91 -19.50
C SER A 30 8.41 1.57 -18.80
N LEU A 31 7.62 1.58 -17.72
CA LEU A 31 7.19 0.40 -16.97
C LEU A 31 5.83 -0.08 -17.47
N SER A 32 5.61 -1.39 -17.40
CA SER A 32 4.28 -1.98 -17.60
C SER A 32 3.39 -1.71 -16.39
N ASP A 33 2.11 -1.45 -16.62
CA ASP A 33 1.11 -1.30 -15.55
C ASP A 33 0.84 -2.60 -14.77
N SER A 34 1.36 -3.72 -15.26
CA SER A 34 1.22 -5.02 -14.62
C SER A 34 2.59 -5.61 -14.27
N LEU A 35 2.62 -6.43 -13.22
CA LEU A 35 3.81 -7.20 -12.87
C LEU A 35 3.99 -8.36 -13.87
N GLU A 36 4.96 -8.22 -14.76
CA GLU A 36 5.14 -9.16 -15.88
C GLU A 36 5.70 -10.52 -15.46
N TYR A 37 6.58 -10.53 -14.47
CA TYR A 37 7.32 -11.71 -14.00
C TYR A 37 6.60 -12.45 -12.87
N ARG A 38 6.83 -13.77 -12.76
CA ARG A 38 6.20 -14.62 -11.74
C ARG A 38 6.67 -14.32 -10.32
N GLU A 39 7.87 -13.81 -10.15
CA GLU A 39 8.42 -13.37 -8.89
C GLU A 39 8.82 -11.92 -9.10
N HIS A 40 7.98 -11.01 -8.60
CA HIS A 40 8.09 -9.60 -8.90
C HIS A 40 7.52 -8.80 -7.74
N ILE A 41 8.27 -7.84 -7.24
CA ILE A 41 7.79 -6.82 -6.32
C ILE A 41 8.09 -5.45 -6.90
N ARG A 42 7.11 -4.55 -6.81
CA ARG A 42 7.25 -3.15 -7.15
C ARG A 42 6.70 -2.31 -6.01
N ILE A 43 7.49 -1.35 -5.55
CA ILE A 43 7.16 -0.48 -4.43
C ILE A 43 7.25 0.96 -4.91
N TYR A 44 6.11 1.64 -4.93
CA TYR A 44 6.03 3.06 -5.21
C TYR A 44 6.11 3.82 -3.90
N LYS A 45 6.89 4.89 -3.89
CA LYS A 45 6.92 5.89 -2.83
C LYS A 45 6.64 7.26 -3.42
N SER A 46 5.61 7.91 -2.95
CA SER A 46 5.35 9.33 -3.22
C SER A 46 5.23 10.10 -1.90
N TYR A 47 5.43 11.42 -1.98
CA TYR A 47 5.23 12.31 -0.85
C TYR A 47 4.04 13.20 -1.16
N GLY A 48 3.09 13.33 -0.23
CA GLY A 48 1.77 13.89 -0.51
C GLY A 48 1.74 15.29 -1.14
N ILE A 49 2.76 16.12 -0.95
CA ILE A 49 2.83 17.49 -1.48
C ILE A 49 4.03 17.75 -2.41
N THR A 50 4.87 16.75 -2.69
CA THR A 50 6.09 16.96 -3.48
C THR A 50 5.90 16.52 -4.91
N ASN A 51 6.69 17.10 -5.80
CA ASN A 51 6.78 16.70 -7.21
C ASN A 51 7.65 15.45 -7.41
N TYR A 52 8.02 14.73 -6.34
CA TYR A 52 8.90 13.58 -6.41
C TYR A 52 8.14 12.28 -6.17
N THR A 53 8.40 11.31 -7.03
CA THR A 53 7.99 9.91 -6.86
C THR A 53 9.18 9.01 -7.15
N SER A 54 9.29 7.92 -6.41
CA SER A 54 10.27 6.88 -6.69
C SER A 54 9.63 5.51 -6.74
N VAL A 55 10.25 4.61 -7.51
CA VAL A 55 9.78 3.24 -7.70
C VAL A 55 10.96 2.30 -7.51
N PHE A 56 10.84 1.40 -6.56
CA PHE A 56 11.72 0.24 -6.47
C PHE A 56 11.05 -0.93 -7.19
N GLU A 57 11.78 -1.61 -8.07
CA GLU A 57 11.31 -2.80 -8.77
C GLU A 57 12.34 -3.91 -8.65
N MET A 58 11.90 -5.11 -8.28
CA MET A 58 12.75 -6.30 -8.22
C MET A 58 12.01 -7.50 -8.77
N TYR A 59 12.65 -8.24 -9.67
CA TYR A 59 12.04 -9.42 -10.30
C TYR A 59 13.07 -10.48 -10.68
N SER A 60 12.56 -11.72 -10.79
CA SER A 60 13.30 -12.85 -11.35
C SER A 60 12.85 -13.12 -12.79
N LYS A 61 13.82 -13.22 -13.69
CA LYS A 61 13.63 -13.66 -15.07
C LYS A 61 14.51 -14.88 -15.32
N ASP A 62 13.87 -16.03 -15.53
CA ASP A 62 14.56 -17.30 -15.79
C ASP A 62 15.62 -17.65 -14.73
N GLY A 63 15.37 -17.29 -13.47
CA GLY A 63 16.26 -17.51 -12.32
C GLY A 63 17.33 -16.44 -12.12
N SER A 64 17.41 -15.44 -13.00
CA SER A 64 18.29 -14.28 -12.83
C SER A 64 17.51 -13.11 -12.24
N TRP A 65 18.06 -12.50 -11.18
CA TRP A 65 17.42 -11.40 -10.48
C TRP A 65 17.91 -10.04 -10.95
N THR A 66 16.95 -9.12 -11.12
CA THR A 66 17.20 -7.71 -11.39
C THR A 66 16.51 -6.87 -10.33
N ALA A 67 17.19 -5.84 -9.83
CA ALA A 67 16.61 -4.80 -9.00
C ALA A 67 16.94 -3.43 -9.60
N THR A 68 15.94 -2.57 -9.71
CA THR A 68 16.06 -1.24 -10.29
C THR A 68 15.36 -0.23 -9.41
N PHE A 69 15.98 0.94 -9.26
CA PHE A 69 15.38 2.09 -8.62
C PHE A 69 15.14 3.18 -9.66
N TYR A 70 13.93 3.70 -9.68
CA TYR A 70 13.50 4.77 -10.53
C TYR A 70 13.16 5.99 -9.69
N GLU A 71 13.53 7.15 -10.19
CA GLU A 71 13.18 8.42 -9.60
C GLU A 71 12.53 9.28 -10.67
N TYR A 72 11.45 9.95 -10.30
CA TYR A 72 10.66 10.77 -11.20
C TYR A 72 10.32 12.10 -10.52
N PHE A 73 10.67 13.18 -11.19
CA PHE A 73 10.40 14.55 -10.76
C PHE A 73 9.43 15.19 -11.74
N THR A 74 8.24 15.60 -11.26
CA THR A 74 7.23 16.32 -12.04
C THR A 74 7.50 17.83 -12.05
N GLY A 75 6.96 18.52 -13.05
CA GLY A 75 7.10 19.98 -13.20
C GLY A 75 7.19 20.39 -14.67
N ASP A 76 7.58 21.64 -14.92
CA ASP A 76 7.71 22.20 -16.28
C ASP A 76 8.74 21.45 -17.15
N ASN A 77 9.74 20.84 -16.50
CA ASN A 77 10.74 20.00 -17.15
C ASN A 77 10.90 18.69 -16.38
N PRO A 78 10.04 17.68 -16.64
CA PRO A 78 10.06 16.44 -15.89
C PRO A 78 11.36 15.67 -16.13
N GLN A 79 11.87 15.04 -15.08
CA GLN A 79 13.11 14.27 -15.13
C GLN A 79 12.88 12.87 -14.57
N SER A 80 13.49 11.88 -15.21
CA SER A 80 13.54 10.51 -14.70
C SER A 80 14.97 10.01 -14.63
N PHE A 81 15.26 9.26 -13.57
CA PHE A 81 16.53 8.58 -13.37
C PHE A 81 16.29 7.11 -13.12
N GLN A 82 17.18 6.27 -13.64
CA GLN A 82 17.14 4.83 -13.44
C GLN A 82 18.49 4.36 -12.94
N THR A 83 18.49 3.62 -11.84
CA THR A 83 19.68 3.04 -11.22
C THR A 83 19.47 1.54 -11.05
N VAL A 84 20.34 0.73 -11.66
CA VAL A 84 20.38 -0.71 -11.38
C VAL A 84 21.05 -0.93 -10.03
N LEU A 85 20.36 -1.64 -9.15
CA LEU A 85 20.80 -1.86 -7.78
C LEU A 85 21.46 -3.24 -7.64
N LYS A 86 22.33 -3.36 -6.64
CA LYS A 86 22.85 -4.64 -6.15
C LYS A 86 22.39 -4.82 -4.72
N SER A 87 21.75 -5.96 -4.44
CA SER A 87 21.44 -6.34 -3.06
C SER A 87 22.72 -6.63 -2.29
N LYS A 88 22.70 -6.37 -0.99
CA LYS A 88 23.78 -6.79 -0.08
C LYS A 88 23.83 -8.30 0.09
N ASN A 89 22.66 -8.94 0.12
CA ASN A 89 22.52 -10.39 0.22
C ASN A 89 22.10 -11.03 -1.11
N ASP A 90 22.02 -12.36 -1.11
CA ASP A 90 21.49 -13.11 -2.26
C ASP A 90 20.08 -12.61 -2.64
N PRO A 91 19.82 -12.28 -3.92
CA PRO A 91 18.54 -11.71 -4.32
C PRO A 91 17.32 -12.59 -4.06
N ASP A 92 17.43 -13.92 -4.20
CA ASP A 92 16.31 -14.81 -3.87
C ASP A 92 16.02 -14.74 -2.38
N TYR A 93 17.06 -14.80 -1.53
CA TYR A 93 16.91 -14.58 -0.09
C TYR A 93 16.22 -13.25 0.26
N VAL A 94 16.59 -12.17 -0.42
CA VAL A 94 15.93 -10.85 -0.24
C VAL A 94 14.46 -10.92 -0.64
N PHE A 95 14.14 -11.55 -1.77
CA PHE A 95 12.75 -11.71 -2.21
C PHE A 95 11.93 -12.55 -1.23
N GLN A 96 12.48 -13.66 -0.74
CA GLN A 96 11.84 -14.48 0.29
C GLN A 96 11.58 -13.69 1.58
N ASN A 97 12.43 -12.73 1.94
CA ASN A 97 12.18 -11.85 3.08
C ASN A 97 10.95 -10.94 2.87
N PHE A 98 10.70 -10.43 1.66
CA PHE A 98 9.46 -9.70 1.39
C PHE A 98 8.24 -10.60 1.58
N LEU A 99 8.30 -11.85 1.11
CA LEU A 99 7.23 -12.82 1.31
C LEU A 99 7.03 -13.17 2.80
N ARG A 100 8.13 -13.32 3.55
CA ARG A 100 8.12 -13.58 4.99
C ARG A 100 7.46 -12.44 5.79
N SER A 101 7.58 -11.20 5.32
CA SER A 101 6.87 -10.03 5.87
C SER A 101 5.46 -9.87 5.29
N TYR A 102 4.84 -10.97 4.86
CA TYR A 102 3.44 -11.05 4.43
C TYR A 102 3.06 -10.15 3.26
N ALA A 103 3.99 -9.75 2.39
CA ALA A 103 3.70 -8.89 1.24
C ALA A 103 2.54 -9.41 0.36
N MET A 104 2.39 -10.74 0.24
CA MET A 104 1.33 -11.39 -0.55
C MET A 104 -0.05 -11.37 0.11
N ASP A 105 -0.13 -11.17 1.43
CA ASP A 105 -1.38 -11.31 2.20
C ASP A 105 -1.78 -10.01 2.90
N LEU A 106 -0.91 -8.99 2.84
CA LEU A 106 -1.10 -7.77 3.59
C LEU A 106 -2.33 -7.00 3.06
N PRO A 107 -3.33 -6.71 3.90
CA PRO A 107 -4.47 -5.89 3.50
C PRO A 107 -4.06 -4.44 3.31
N SER A 108 -4.88 -3.64 2.63
CA SER A 108 -4.68 -2.19 2.57
C SER A 108 -4.91 -1.52 3.92
N MET A 109 -4.34 -0.34 4.10
CA MET A 109 -4.48 0.42 5.35
C MET A 109 -5.95 0.72 5.70
N GLU A 110 -6.80 0.99 4.70
CA GLU A 110 -8.23 1.25 4.91
C GLU A 110 -8.94 0.03 5.50
N ALA A 111 -8.59 -1.18 5.08
CA ALA A 111 -9.18 -2.42 5.58
C ALA A 111 -8.86 -2.68 7.06
N ILE A 112 -7.74 -2.15 7.57
CA ILE A 112 -7.34 -2.27 8.98
C ILE A 112 -7.65 -1.01 9.80
N ARG A 113 -8.22 0.03 9.21
CA ARG A 113 -8.44 1.34 9.86
C ARG A 113 -9.26 1.25 11.14
N TRP A 114 -10.18 0.29 11.21
CA TRP A 114 -10.98 0.03 12.41
C TRP A 114 -10.13 -0.35 13.64
N LYS A 115 -8.94 -0.95 13.44
CA LYS A 115 -7.99 -1.29 14.51
C LYS A 115 -7.32 -0.04 15.10
N MET A 116 -7.23 1.04 14.33
CA MET A 116 -6.67 2.33 14.74
C MET A 116 -7.70 3.24 15.41
N ASN A 117 -8.96 2.79 15.54
CA ASN A 117 -10.02 3.60 16.09
C ASN A 117 -10.11 3.43 17.61
N ASN A 118 -9.78 4.48 18.36
CA ASN A 118 -9.83 4.46 19.81
C ASN A 118 -11.27 4.65 20.30
N ARG A 119 -11.94 3.53 20.58
CA ARG A 119 -13.34 3.47 21.03
C ARG A 119 -13.48 4.12 22.40
N GLN A 120 -14.32 5.13 22.49
CA GLN A 120 -14.66 5.77 23.76
C GLN A 120 -15.88 5.09 24.39
N PRO A 121 -16.10 5.25 25.70
CA PRO A 121 -17.35 4.82 26.33
C PRO A 121 -18.58 5.44 25.65
N ILE A 122 -19.70 4.73 25.68
CA ILE A 122 -20.98 5.26 25.17
C ILE A 122 -21.35 6.51 25.95
N ARG A 123 -21.59 7.60 25.23
CA ARG A 123 -22.03 8.86 25.82
C ARG A 123 -23.54 8.88 25.95
N VAL A 124 -24.02 9.08 27.18
CA VAL A 124 -25.44 9.25 27.48
C VAL A 124 -25.76 10.74 27.44
N VAL A 125 -26.67 11.15 26.55
CA VAL A 125 -27.07 12.54 26.37
C VAL A 125 -28.56 12.65 26.69
N LYS A 126 -28.91 13.52 27.65
CA LYS A 126 -30.30 13.91 27.87
C LYS A 126 -30.64 15.02 26.90
N ASP A 127 -31.65 14.79 26.08
CA ASP A 127 -32.10 15.70 25.04
C ASP A 127 -33.61 15.92 25.18
N THR A 128 -34.14 16.98 24.59
CA THR A 128 -35.58 17.26 24.59
C THR A 128 -36.06 17.39 23.16
N PHE A 129 -36.85 16.43 22.69
CA PHE A 129 -37.47 16.49 21.36
C PHE A 129 -38.96 16.82 21.51
N ARG A 130 -39.38 17.95 20.94
CA ARG A 130 -40.78 18.45 21.03
C ARG A 130 -41.30 18.57 22.47
N GLY A 131 -40.45 18.99 23.41
CA GLY A 131 -40.81 19.16 24.82
C GLY A 131 -40.81 17.87 25.66
N ILE A 132 -40.54 16.70 25.06
CA ILE A 132 -40.48 15.42 25.78
C ILE A 132 -39.00 15.10 26.07
N PRO A 133 -38.62 14.90 27.35
CA PRO A 133 -37.27 14.45 27.70
C PRO A 133 -37.00 13.06 27.13
N GLN A 134 -35.89 12.91 26.43
CA GLN A 134 -35.42 11.65 25.88
C GLN A 134 -33.95 11.42 26.27
N THR A 135 -33.59 10.17 26.47
CA THR A 135 -32.19 9.78 26.66
C THR A 135 -31.67 9.21 25.34
N LYS A 136 -30.61 9.80 24.81
CA LYS A 136 -29.92 9.35 23.61
C LYS A 136 -28.56 8.76 23.97
N TYR A 137 -28.11 7.79 23.19
CA TYR A 137 -26.84 7.11 23.36
C TYR A 137 -26.01 7.34 22.10
N TRP A 138 -24.76 7.78 22.28
CA TRP A 138 -23.85 8.08 21.18
C TRP A 138 -22.60 7.23 21.32
N SER A 139 -22.21 6.57 20.24
CA SER A 139 -20.88 5.98 20.10
C SER A 139 -19.89 7.09 19.72
N GLU A 140 -18.83 7.25 20.50
CA GLU A 140 -17.75 8.17 20.19
C GLU A 140 -16.47 7.39 19.94
N SER A 141 -15.66 7.88 19.00
CA SER A 141 -14.41 7.24 18.65
C SER A 141 -13.40 8.31 18.24
N LYS A 142 -12.16 8.17 18.69
CA LYS A 142 -11.08 9.11 18.36
C LYS A 142 -10.17 8.47 17.32
N THR A 143 -9.91 9.22 16.25
CA THR A 143 -9.00 8.83 15.17
C THR A 143 -7.86 9.83 15.10
N LEU A 144 -6.64 9.32 14.96
CA LEU A 144 -5.48 10.13 14.59
C LEU A 144 -5.41 10.22 13.07
N GLN A 145 -5.05 11.39 12.54
CA GLN A 145 -4.82 11.58 11.11
C GLN A 145 -3.53 12.36 10.92
N PHE A 146 -2.59 11.79 10.16
CA PHE A 146 -1.40 12.49 9.70
C PHE A 146 -1.71 13.12 8.33
N VAL A 147 -1.41 14.40 8.17
CA VAL A 147 -1.73 15.19 6.97
C VAL A 147 -0.56 15.21 5.99
N ASP A 148 0.67 15.16 6.51
CA ASP A 148 1.89 15.18 5.71
C ASP A 148 2.68 13.90 5.93
N GLY A 149 3.40 13.48 4.89
CA GLY A 149 4.38 12.40 4.89
C GLY A 149 4.22 11.38 3.76
N ASP A 150 4.83 10.23 3.97
CA ASP A 150 5.08 9.26 2.91
C ASP A 150 3.84 8.45 2.55
N TYR A 151 3.61 8.26 1.25
CA TYR A 151 2.63 7.33 0.71
C TYR A 151 3.35 6.20 -0.01
N PHE A 152 2.99 4.97 0.32
CA PHE A 152 3.58 3.78 -0.27
C PHE A 152 2.51 2.89 -0.88
N VAL A 153 2.82 2.33 -2.04
CA VAL A 153 2.07 1.24 -2.66
C VAL A 153 3.01 0.10 -2.94
N ILE A 154 2.65 -1.09 -2.49
CA ILE A 154 3.39 -2.33 -2.75
C ILE A 154 2.51 -3.20 -3.64
N GLU A 155 3.06 -3.56 -4.78
CA GLU A 155 2.53 -4.58 -5.68
C GLU A 155 3.50 -5.76 -5.65
N VAL A 156 2.99 -6.96 -5.40
CA VAL A 156 3.80 -8.16 -5.40
C VAL A 156 3.09 -9.28 -6.14
N ARG A 157 3.87 -10.05 -6.88
CA ARG A 157 3.45 -11.23 -7.62
C ARG A 157 4.33 -12.40 -7.22
N TYR A 158 3.67 -13.51 -6.88
CA TYR A 158 4.31 -14.80 -6.67
C TYR A 158 3.51 -15.89 -7.40
N GLY A 159 4.09 -16.44 -8.46
CA GLY A 159 3.43 -17.32 -9.40
C GLY A 159 2.27 -16.62 -10.13
N ASN A 160 1.05 -17.07 -9.84
CA ASN A 160 -0.20 -16.56 -10.42
C ASN A 160 -1.00 -15.68 -9.45
N VAL A 161 -0.51 -15.50 -8.22
CA VAL A 161 -1.14 -14.66 -7.21
C VAL A 161 -0.51 -13.28 -7.26
N ILE A 162 -1.33 -12.25 -7.15
CA ILE A 162 -0.91 -10.86 -7.09
C ILE A 162 -1.58 -10.23 -5.87
N ASN A 163 -0.83 -9.47 -5.10
CA ASN A 163 -1.36 -8.61 -4.04
C ASN A 163 -0.95 -7.15 -4.30
N ARG A 164 -1.85 -6.24 -3.93
CA ARG A 164 -1.61 -4.80 -3.97
C ARG A 164 -2.11 -4.20 -2.67
N THR A 165 -1.22 -3.50 -1.98
CA THR A 165 -1.54 -2.83 -0.72
C THR A 165 -0.96 -1.43 -0.70
N GLU A 166 -1.64 -0.52 0.00
CA GLU A 166 -1.28 0.89 0.06
C GLU A 166 -1.45 1.44 1.47
N PHE A 167 -0.43 2.17 1.93
CA PHE A 167 -0.38 2.79 3.26
C PHE A 167 0.09 4.23 3.14
N SER A 168 -0.64 5.11 3.83
CA SER A 168 -0.19 6.48 4.08
C SER A 168 0.43 6.54 5.47
N ASN A 169 1.62 7.13 5.55
CA ASN A 169 2.36 7.38 6.77
C ASN A 169 2.61 6.13 7.65
N PRO A 170 2.98 4.97 7.09
CA PRO A 170 3.05 3.71 7.85
C PRO A 170 3.96 3.81 9.08
N VAL A 171 5.11 4.48 8.97
CA VAL A 171 6.06 4.68 10.09
C VAL A 171 5.45 5.47 11.24
N ASN A 172 4.69 6.53 10.95
CA ASN A 172 4.06 7.36 11.98
C ASN A 172 2.87 6.64 12.63
N TYR A 173 2.10 5.89 11.85
CA TYR A 173 1.04 5.05 12.39
C TYR A 173 1.60 3.91 13.25
N LEU A 174 2.73 3.29 12.87
CA LEU A 174 3.37 2.25 13.68
C LEU A 174 3.79 2.80 15.05
N LYS A 175 4.35 4.01 15.11
CA LYS A 175 4.69 4.69 16.38
C LYS A 175 3.46 4.92 17.26
N ALA A 176 2.32 5.27 16.67
CA ALA A 176 1.07 5.52 17.38
C ALA A 176 0.34 4.22 17.81
N TYR A 177 0.47 3.15 17.01
CA TYR A 177 -0.23 1.88 17.18
C TYR A 177 0.74 0.69 17.03
N PRO A 178 1.71 0.51 17.96
CA PRO A 178 2.78 -0.48 17.83
C PRO A 178 2.32 -1.94 17.87
N ASN A 179 1.07 -2.19 18.29
CA ASN A 179 0.51 -3.53 18.41
C ASN A 179 -0.34 -3.94 17.20
N ILE A 180 -0.34 -3.17 16.12
CA ILE A 180 -1.01 -3.53 14.87
C ILE A 180 0.03 -4.19 13.97
N ASP A 181 -0.08 -5.51 13.84
CA ASP A 181 0.86 -6.33 13.08
C ASP A 181 1.01 -5.87 11.62
N GLU A 182 -0.09 -5.48 10.97
CA GLU A 182 -0.04 -5.04 9.57
C GLU A 182 0.81 -3.78 9.36
N LEU A 183 0.87 -2.86 10.33
CA LEU A 183 1.76 -1.71 10.28
C LEU A 183 3.23 -2.15 10.40
N THR A 184 3.48 -3.13 11.29
CA THR A 184 4.82 -3.68 11.50
C THR A 184 5.32 -4.35 10.22
N TYR A 185 4.53 -5.26 9.64
CA TYR A 185 4.90 -5.97 8.42
C TYR A 185 5.07 -5.03 7.22
N PHE A 186 4.21 -4.00 7.07
CA PHE A 186 4.39 -3.01 6.01
C PHE A 186 5.72 -2.25 6.16
N CYS A 187 6.07 -1.84 7.39
CA CYS A 187 7.35 -1.19 7.67
C CYS A 187 8.54 -2.12 7.45
N GLU A 188 8.44 -3.40 7.81
CA GLU A 188 9.49 -4.40 7.51
C GLU A 188 9.76 -4.50 6.00
N ILE A 189 8.72 -4.49 5.15
CA ILE A 189 8.89 -4.51 3.69
C ILE A 189 9.67 -3.27 3.22
N ILE A 190 9.33 -2.08 3.72
CA ILE A 190 10.08 -0.86 3.41
C ILE A 190 11.53 -1.00 3.87
N ASP A 191 11.75 -1.49 5.08
CA ASP A 191 13.07 -1.63 5.68
C ASP A 191 13.95 -2.64 4.95
N ILE A 192 13.38 -3.72 4.39
CA ILE A 192 14.11 -4.64 3.52
C ILE A 192 14.65 -3.88 2.30
N ALA A 193 13.80 -3.11 1.61
CA ALA A 193 14.21 -2.33 0.44
C ALA A 193 15.31 -1.31 0.80
N LYS A 194 15.15 -0.59 1.92
CA LYS A 194 16.14 0.36 2.43
C LYS A 194 17.47 -0.32 2.76
N ASN A 195 17.44 -1.39 3.54
CA ASN A 195 18.63 -2.00 4.08
C ASN A 195 19.38 -2.81 3.04
N GLU A 196 18.70 -3.53 2.14
CA GLU A 196 19.34 -4.36 1.12
C GLU A 196 19.90 -3.57 -0.04
N PHE A 197 19.26 -2.46 -0.42
CA PHE A 197 19.61 -1.71 -1.63
C PHE A 197 20.11 -0.29 -1.39
N GLY A 198 20.03 0.22 -0.15
CA GLY A 198 20.53 1.55 0.20
C GLY A 198 19.68 2.70 -0.34
N ILE A 199 18.41 2.45 -0.64
CA ILE A 199 17.45 3.46 -1.13
C ILE A 199 16.62 4.02 0.01
N TRP A 200 16.06 5.22 -0.14
CA TRP A 200 15.22 5.89 0.87
C TRP A 200 15.83 5.93 2.28
N ILE A 201 17.16 5.94 2.36
CA ILE A 201 17.87 6.24 3.60
C ILE A 201 17.73 7.74 3.80
N ASP A 202 17.00 8.15 4.83
CA ASP A 202 16.97 9.55 5.24
C ASP A 202 18.39 9.90 5.75
N GLU A 203 18.97 10.99 5.22
CA GLU A 203 20.30 11.50 5.65
C GLU A 203 20.36 11.87 7.14
#